data_AF-A0A9K3I0G1-F1
#
_entry.id   AF-A0A9K3I0G1-F1
#
_cell.length_a   1.000
_cell.length_b   1.000
_cell.length_c   1.000
_cell.angle_alpha   90.00
_cell.angle_beta   90.00
_cell.angle_gamma   90.00
#
_symmetry.space_group_name_H-M   'P 1'
#
loop_
_entity.id
_entity.type
_entity.pdbx_description
1 polymer ?
#
loop_
_entity_poly.entity_id
_entity_poly.type
_entity_poly.pdbx_seq_one_letter_code
_entity_poly.pdbx_strand_id
1 'polypeptide(L)'
;MYYDEASGGRFVLRAVLMDLEPWTMDSIMSYAYDKIFKPDNFMFCQSGAGNNWAKWHYTEGAKLIDSVLDFVRKEAENCDCLQGIFLVVVSLVLFLCTSVLDFCKSL
;
A
#
# COMPACT_ATOMS: atom_id res chain seq x y z
N MET A 1 14.76 8.06 -6.50
CA MET A 1 13.56 7.42 -7.07
C MET A 1 12.68 6.80 -6.00
N TYR A 2 13.18 5.86 -5.19
CA TYR A 2 12.32 5.15 -4.21
C TYR A 2 12.10 5.85 -2.87
N TYR A 3 12.91 6.87 -2.56
CA TYR A 3 12.85 7.60 -1.28
C TYR A 3 12.45 9.04 -1.49
N ASP A 4 11.67 9.54 -0.54
CA ASP A 4 11.31 10.94 -0.35
C ASP A 4 12.24 11.55 0.70
N GLU A 5 12.76 12.75 0.46
CA GLU A 5 13.63 13.44 1.42
C GLU A 5 12.78 14.24 2.39
N ALA A 6 12.66 13.74 3.62
CA ALA A 6 12.00 14.46 4.70
C ALA A 6 12.98 15.45 5.35
N SER A 7 12.42 16.55 5.86
CA SER A 7 13.17 17.59 6.58
C SER A 7 14.07 16.99 7.68
N GLY A 8 15.36 17.36 7.64
CA GLY A 8 16.38 16.87 8.58
C GLY A 8 17.21 15.68 8.07
N GLY A 9 17.30 15.48 6.75
CA GLY A 9 18.16 14.46 6.14
C GLY A 9 17.66 13.02 6.35
N ARG A 10 16.35 12.85 6.62
CA ARG A 10 15.73 11.54 6.74
C ARG A 10 15.16 11.12 5.40
N PHE A 11 15.48 9.92 4.98
CA PHE A 11 14.92 9.32 3.77
C PHE A 11 13.77 8.40 4.14
N VAL A 12 12.62 8.66 3.54
CA VAL A 12 11.39 7.90 3.81
C VAL A 12 10.99 7.19 2.53
N LEU A 13 10.67 5.91 2.63
CA LEU A 13 10.34 5.10 1.47
C LEU A 13 8.96 5.51 0.91
N ARG A 14 8.90 5.72 -0.41
CA ARG A 14 7.63 5.87 -1.15
C ARG A 14 7.02 4.49 -1.36
N ALA A 15 6.35 4.00 -0.32
CA ALA A 15 5.66 2.72 -0.33
C ALA A 15 4.32 2.85 0.40
N VAL A 16 3.32 2.11 -0.09
CA VAL A 16 2.03 1.91 0.56
C VAL A 16 1.97 0.46 1.01
N LEU A 17 1.75 0.24 2.31
CA LEU A 17 1.62 -1.09 2.88
C LEU A 17 0.16 -1.35 3.19
N MET A 18 -0.34 -2.48 2.71
CA MET A 18 -1.74 -2.86 2.87
C MET A 18 -1.81 -4.32 3.30
N ASP A 19 -2.59 -4.58 4.35
CA ASP A 19 -2.97 -5.92 4.77
C ASP A 19 -4.44 -5.93 5.23
N LEU A 20 -5.11 -7.08 5.24
CA LEU A 20 -6.39 -7.19 5.97
C LEU A 20 -6.20 -7.53 7.44
N GLU A 21 -4.96 -7.79 7.83
CA GLU A 21 -4.62 -8.32 9.13
C GLU A 21 -3.67 -7.36 9.87
N PRO A 22 -4.05 -6.86 11.06
CA PRO A 22 -3.28 -5.83 11.75
C PRO A 22 -1.95 -6.37 12.31
N TRP A 23 -1.85 -7.69 12.58
CA TRP A 23 -0.66 -8.30 13.17
C TRP A 23 0.57 -8.25 12.26
N THR A 24 0.39 -8.32 10.95
CA THR A 24 1.50 -8.13 10.01
C THR A 24 2.06 -6.72 10.12
N MET A 25 1.19 -5.72 10.31
CA MET A 25 1.60 -4.33 10.41
C MET A 25 2.34 -4.06 11.72
N ASP A 26 1.86 -4.60 12.84
CA ASP A 26 2.58 -4.53 14.12
C ASP A 26 3.97 -5.16 14.02
N SER A 27 4.10 -6.27 13.28
CA SER A 27 5.38 -6.93 13.04
C SER A 27 6.35 -6.03 12.26
N ILE A 28 5.87 -5.34 11.22
CA ILE A 28 6.67 -4.40 10.41
C ILE A 28 7.04 -3.16 11.24
N MET A 29 6.10 -2.63 12.02
CA MET A 29 6.33 -1.46 12.89
C MET A 29 7.26 -1.78 14.08
N SER A 30 7.36 -3.04 14.49
CA SER A 30 8.32 -3.48 15.51
C SER A 30 9.73 -3.74 14.96
N TYR A 31 9.89 -3.75 13.63
CA TYR A 31 11.15 -4.10 13.00
C TYR A 31 12.16 -2.94 13.07
N ALA A 32 13.46 -3.26 13.00
CA ALA A 32 14.54 -2.28 13.16
C ALA A 32 14.57 -1.13 12.12
N TYR A 33 13.70 -1.20 11.11
CA TYR A 33 13.56 -0.20 10.05
C TYR A 33 12.17 0.47 10.02
N ASP A 34 11.43 0.42 11.14
CA ASP A 34 10.14 1.09 11.35
C ASP A 34 10.13 2.55 10.87
N LYS A 35 11.22 3.28 11.13
CA LYS A 35 11.38 4.71 10.80
C LYS A 35 11.57 5.01 9.31
N ILE A 36 11.75 3.99 8.47
CA ILE A 36 11.89 4.17 7.02
C ILE A 36 10.52 4.33 6.35
N PHE A 37 9.45 3.84 6.98
CA PHE A 37 8.09 3.92 6.44
C PHE A 37 7.32 5.09 7.08
N LYS A 38 6.49 5.78 6.31
CA LYS A 38 5.53 6.75 6.87
C LYS A 38 4.44 5.95 7.60
N PRO A 39 4.17 6.23 8.90
CA PRO A 39 3.05 5.61 9.62
C PRO A 39 1.70 5.82 8.90
N ASP A 40 1.56 6.94 8.19
CA ASP A 40 0.36 7.27 7.42
C ASP A 40 0.14 6.32 6.23
N ASN A 41 1.18 5.65 5.74
CA ASN A 41 1.11 4.79 4.55
C ASN A 41 0.74 3.34 4.89
N PHE A 42 0.40 3.04 6.14
CA PHE A 42 -0.05 1.73 6.57
C PHE A 42 -1.58 1.68 6.56
N MET A 43 -2.12 0.74 5.79
CA MET A 43 -3.55 0.47 5.73
C MET A 43 -3.84 -0.95 6.17
N PHE A 44 -4.81 -1.11 7.07
CA PHE A 44 -5.19 -2.42 7.57
C PHE A 44 -6.70 -2.56 7.73
N CYS A 45 -7.20 -3.80 7.58
CA CYS A 45 -8.54 -4.16 8.04
C CYS A 45 -8.49 -4.75 9.45
N GLN A 46 -9.65 -4.83 10.10
CA GLN A 46 -9.82 -5.64 11.31
C GLN A 46 -10.24 -7.08 11.01
N SER A 47 -10.57 -7.41 9.75
CA SER A 47 -11.03 -8.75 9.35
C SER A 47 -10.21 -9.30 8.19
N GLY A 48 -9.47 -10.36 8.46
CA GLY A 48 -8.73 -11.12 7.43
C GLY A 48 -9.65 -11.76 6.38
N ALA A 49 -9.12 -11.99 5.18
CA ALA A 49 -9.84 -12.71 4.13
C ALA A 49 -10.01 -14.21 4.44
N GLY A 50 -9.23 -14.77 5.36
CA GLY A 50 -9.32 -16.19 5.76
C GLY A 50 -9.12 -17.14 4.58
N ASN A 51 -8.13 -16.85 3.72
CA ASN A 51 -7.85 -17.58 2.47
C ASN A 51 -9.03 -17.62 1.47
N ASN A 52 -10.03 -16.75 1.62
CA ASN A 52 -11.16 -16.66 0.71
C ASN A 52 -11.03 -15.45 -0.21
N TRP A 53 -10.80 -15.72 -1.49
CA TRP A 53 -10.72 -14.71 -2.53
C TRP A 53 -12.00 -13.88 -2.66
N ALA A 54 -13.18 -14.50 -2.58
CA ALA A 54 -14.44 -13.77 -2.71
C ALA A 54 -14.67 -12.81 -1.54
N LYS A 55 -14.26 -13.19 -0.34
CA LYS A 55 -14.30 -12.31 0.84
C LYS A 55 -13.33 -11.13 0.66
N TRP A 56 -12.13 -11.36 0.15
CA TRP A 56 -11.23 -10.27 -0.21
C TRP A 56 -11.88 -9.34 -1.24
N HIS A 57 -12.33 -9.90 -2.37
CA HIS A 57 -12.77 -9.12 -3.52
C HIS A 57 -14.06 -8.34 -3.27
N TYR A 58 -15.07 -8.97 -2.69
CA TYR A 58 -16.41 -8.40 -2.62
C TYR A 58 -16.74 -7.74 -1.29
N THR A 59 -16.00 -8.04 -0.21
CA THR A 59 -16.37 -7.54 1.14
C THR A 59 -15.26 -6.76 1.81
N GLU A 60 -14.14 -7.38 2.16
CA GLU A 60 -13.14 -6.72 3.01
C GLU A 60 -12.15 -5.88 2.20
N GLY A 61 -11.65 -6.39 1.08
CA GLY A 61 -10.76 -5.65 0.18
C GLY A 61 -11.48 -4.52 -0.55
N ALA A 62 -12.78 -4.66 -0.84
CA ALA A 62 -13.61 -3.60 -1.41
C ALA A 62 -13.74 -2.37 -0.49
N LYS A 63 -13.62 -2.54 0.84
CA LYS A 63 -13.65 -1.41 1.79
C LYS A 63 -12.34 -0.64 1.81
N LEU A 64 -11.22 -1.29 1.49
CA LEU A 64 -9.88 -0.71 1.55
C LEU A 64 -9.37 -0.19 0.22
N ILE A 65 -9.88 -0.71 -0.91
CA ILE A 65 -9.39 -0.34 -2.24
C ILE A 65 -9.47 1.16 -2.50
N ASP A 66 -10.56 1.81 -2.09
CA ASP A 66 -10.75 3.26 -2.30
C ASP A 66 -9.67 4.07 -1.54
N SER A 67 -9.40 3.72 -0.28
CA SER A 67 -8.35 4.36 0.50
C SER A 67 -6.97 4.14 -0.10
N VAL A 68 -6.68 2.93 -0.57
CA VAL A 68 -5.40 2.61 -1.24
C VAL A 68 -5.24 3.43 -2.52
N LEU A 69 -6.27 3.52 -3.35
CA LEU A 69 -6.23 4.30 -4.59
C LEU A 69 -6.01 5.79 -4.32
N ASP A 70 -6.64 6.35 -3.29
CA ASP A 70 -6.43 7.76 -2.91
C ASP A 70 -4.98 8.02 -2.46
N PHE A 71 -4.37 7.10 -1.71
CA PHE A 71 -2.96 7.23 -1.34
C PHE A 71 -2.02 7.06 -2.52
N VAL A 72 -2.27 6.09 -3.39
CA VAL A 72 -1.46 5.88 -4.60
C VAL A 72 -1.56 7.12 -5.50
N ARG A 73 -2.74 7.74 -5.61
CA ARG A 73 -2.92 9.01 -6.32
C ARG A 73 -2.07 10.12 -5.69
N LYS A 74 -2.13 10.29 -4.38
CA LYS A 74 -1.36 11.32 -3.66
C LYS A 74 0.16 11.13 -3.84
N GLU A 75 0.64 9.89 -3.79
CA GLU A 75 2.06 9.59 -4.01
C GLU A 75 2.47 9.78 -5.48
N ALA A 76 1.57 9.50 -6.43
CA ALA A 76 1.78 9.76 -7.85
C ALA A 76 1.83 11.27 -8.15
N GLU A 77 0.94 12.08 -7.57
CA GLU A 77 0.94 13.54 -7.68
C GLU A 77 2.19 14.18 -7.05
N ASN A 78 2.76 13.54 -6.02
CA ASN A 78 4.01 13.97 -5.39
C ASN A 78 5.27 13.55 -6.18
N CYS A 79 5.11 12.89 -7.35
CA CYS A 79 6.22 12.52 -8.23
C CYS A 79 6.24 13.43 -9.48
N ASP A 80 7.39 14.03 -9.79
CA ASP A 80 7.53 14.87 -11.00
C ASP A 80 7.40 14.08 -12.31
N CYS A 81 7.82 12.81 -12.31
CA CYS A 81 7.72 11.90 -13.44
C CYS A 81 7.66 10.44 -12.96
N LEU A 82 6.45 9.89 -12.88
CA LEU A 82 6.23 8.51 -12.47
C LEU A 82 6.63 7.54 -13.59
N GLN A 83 7.72 6.80 -13.42
CA GLN A 83 8.19 5.82 -14.42
C GLN A 83 7.43 4.49 -14.36
N GLY A 84 6.84 4.16 -13.21
CA GLY A 84 6.11 2.92 -13.01
C GLY A 84 5.87 2.63 -11.53
N ILE A 85 4.95 1.71 -11.26
CA ILE A 85 4.65 1.22 -9.92
C ILE A 85 5.17 -0.19 -9.79
N PHE A 86 5.92 -0.44 -8.71
CA PHE A 86 6.34 -1.79 -8.35
C PHE A 86 5.35 -2.38 -7.35
N LEU A 87 4.58 -3.37 -7.77
CA LEU A 87 3.62 -4.05 -6.92
C LEU A 87 4.23 -5.36 -6.40
N VAL A 88 4.40 -5.46 -5.07
CA VAL A 88 4.82 -6.69 -4.40
C VAL A 88 3.61 -7.35 -3.76
N VAL A 89 3.25 -8.54 -4.23
CA VAL A 89 2.11 -9.31 -3.70
C VAL A 89 2.66 -10.51 -2.94
N VAL A 90 2.45 -10.56 -1.62
CA VAL A 90 3.05 -11.58 -0.74
C VAL A 90 2.11 -12.74 -0.39
N SER A 91 0.80 -12.55 -0.51
CA SER A 91 -0.19 -13.63 -0.53
C SER A 91 -1.54 -13.10 -1.00
N LEU A 92 -2.02 -13.61 -2.14
CA LEU A 92 -3.40 -13.51 -2.61
C LEU A 92 -4.01 -12.09 -2.69
N VAL A 93 -3.40 -11.21 -3.48
CA VAL A 93 -4.07 -9.99 -3.93
C VAL A 93 -3.84 -9.73 -5.43
N LEU A 94 -4.30 -10.65 -6.28
CA LEU A 94 -4.28 -10.46 -7.74
C LEU A 94 -5.23 -9.33 -8.21
N PHE A 95 -6.25 -8.96 -7.42
CA PHE A 95 -7.26 -7.97 -7.82
C PHE A 95 -6.88 -6.51 -7.51
N LEU A 96 -6.04 -6.28 -6.50
CA LEU A 96 -5.41 -4.98 -6.32
C LEU A 96 -4.44 -4.70 -7.47
N CYS A 97 -3.81 -5.74 -8.02
CA CYS A 97 -3.04 -5.63 -9.24
C CYS A 97 -3.90 -5.11 -10.40
N THR A 98 -5.08 -5.66 -10.68
CA THR A 98 -5.92 -5.15 -11.78
C THR A 98 -6.44 -3.74 -11.52
N SER A 99 -6.93 -3.46 -10.32
CA SER A 99 -7.51 -2.13 -10.00
C SER A 99 -6.45 -1.03 -9.96
N VAL A 100 -5.27 -1.31 -9.37
CA VAL A 100 -4.13 -0.39 -9.38
C VAL A 100 -3.55 -0.28 -10.79
N LEU A 101 -3.45 -1.37 -11.55
CA LEU A 101 -2.99 -1.29 -12.95
C LEU A 101 -3.96 -0.50 -13.83
N ASP A 102 -5.26 -0.64 -13.65
CA ASP A 102 -6.26 0.13 -14.40
C ASP A 102 -6.24 1.61 -13.98
N PHE A 103 -6.02 1.90 -12.70
CA PHE A 103 -5.72 3.25 -12.23
C PHE A 103 -4.43 3.81 -12.86
N CYS A 104 -3.33 3.03 -12.88
CA CYS A 104 -2.07 3.41 -13.51
C CYS A 104 -2.20 3.65 -15.02
N LYS A 105 -3.09 2.94 -15.72
CA LYS A 105 -3.38 3.20 -17.14
C LYS A 105 -4.19 4.49 -17.34
N SER A 106 -4.87 4.97 -16.29
CA SER A 106 -5.67 6.20 -16.31
C SER A 106 -4.90 7.45 -15.88
N LEU A 107 -3.69 7.28 -15.34
CA LEU A 107 -2.73 8.35 -15.08
C LEU A 107 -1.89 8.62 -16.34
#